data_AF-A0A1G4ETB9-F1
#
_entry.id   AF-A0A1G4ETB9-F1
#
_cell.length_a   1.000
_cell.length_b   1.000
_cell.length_c   1.000
_cell.angle_alpha   90.00
_cell.angle_beta   90.00
_cell.angle_gamma   90.00
#
_symmetry.space_group_name_H-M   'P 1'
#
loop_
_entity.id
_entity.type
_entity.pdbx_description
1 polymer ?
#
loop_
_entity_poly.entity_id
_entity_poly.type
_entity_poly.pdbx_seq_one_letter_code
_entity_poly.pdbx_strand_id
1 'polypeptide(L)'
;MKKKLIVLLFIGIILSGCSTIVENSLETGNGSIELLTPTITTKDNELEIKTEGIDENKITFIYVANKKVLEQKINNGESYKLNIKDIEHAHRTDYKPRVQLLQTKDGDMATFKQVRYTVEKK
;
A
#
# COMPACT_ATOMS: atom_id res chain seq x y z
N MET A 1 -1.73 51.38 -42.51
CA MET A 1 -1.32 50.05 -43.03
C MET A 1 -0.63 49.27 -41.94
N LYS A 2 -0.80 47.95 -42.00
CA LYS A 2 -0.51 46.93 -40.98
C LYS A 2 0.99 46.80 -40.70
N LYS A 3 1.36 46.48 -39.44
CA LYS A 3 2.27 45.37 -39.12
C LYS A 3 2.17 45.02 -37.63
N LYS A 4 1.42 43.95 -37.36
CA LYS A 4 1.55 43.14 -36.15
C LYS A 4 2.85 42.35 -36.28
N LEU A 5 3.67 42.27 -35.24
CA LEU A 5 4.64 41.19 -35.13
C LEU A 5 4.61 40.64 -33.70
N ILE A 6 4.25 39.36 -33.66
CA ILE A 6 4.06 38.46 -32.53
C ILE A 6 5.43 38.11 -31.95
N VAL A 7 5.58 38.21 -30.63
CA VAL A 7 6.66 37.54 -29.89
C VAL A 7 6.03 36.40 -29.11
N LEU A 8 6.25 35.17 -29.59
CA LEU A 8 5.92 33.93 -28.90
C LEU A 8 6.79 33.81 -27.65
N LEU A 9 6.17 33.89 -26.48
CA LEU A 9 6.81 33.51 -25.22
C LEU A 9 6.64 31.99 -25.06
N PHE A 10 7.67 31.22 -25.41
CA PHE A 10 7.73 29.79 -25.07
C PHE A 10 7.97 29.67 -23.57
N ILE A 11 6.87 29.55 -22.83
CA ILE A 11 6.90 29.14 -21.42
C ILE A 11 7.21 27.65 -21.43
N GLY A 12 8.48 27.31 -21.22
CA GLY A 12 8.93 25.94 -20.99
C GLY A 12 8.32 25.45 -19.68
N ILE A 13 7.20 24.73 -19.77
CA ILE A 13 6.65 23.97 -18.65
C ILE A 13 7.55 22.73 -18.51
N ILE A 14 8.57 22.82 -17.66
CA ILE A 14 9.22 21.61 -17.11
C ILE A 14 8.23 20.98 -16.14
N LEU A 15 7.31 20.19 -16.69
CA LEU A 15 6.49 19.27 -15.93
C LEU A 15 7.39 18.12 -15.48
N SER A 16 8.21 18.35 -14.44
CA SER A 16 8.77 17.27 -13.64
C SER A 16 7.63 16.64 -12.83
N GLY A 17 6.69 16.00 -13.54
CA GLY A 17 5.67 15.18 -12.95
C GLY A 17 6.32 13.92 -12.43
N CYS A 18 6.77 13.94 -11.18
CA CYS A 18 6.68 12.74 -10.37
C CYS A 18 5.19 12.56 -10.08
N SER A 19 4.44 12.09 -11.08
CA SER A 19 3.07 11.65 -10.88
C SER A 19 3.15 10.37 -10.07
N THR A 20 3.24 10.51 -8.75
CA THR A 20 2.77 9.47 -7.86
C THR A 20 1.30 9.31 -8.23
N ILE A 21 1.01 8.32 -9.08
CA ILE A 21 -0.35 7.88 -9.32
C ILE A 21 -0.80 7.37 -7.96
N VAL A 22 -1.42 8.25 -7.19
CA VAL A 22 -2.16 7.87 -5.99
C VAL A 22 -3.33 7.07 -6.55
N GLU A 23 -3.14 5.76 -6.61
CA GLU A 23 -4.24 4.81 -6.73
C GLU A 23 -5.20 5.22 -5.62
N ASN A 24 -6.33 5.83 -5.99
CA ASN A 24 -7.38 6.27 -5.06
C ASN A 24 -8.01 5.02 -4.46
N SER A 25 -7.27 4.38 -3.56
CA SER A 25 -7.78 3.37 -2.66
C SER A 25 -8.83 4.04 -1.81
N LEU A 26 -10.06 3.49 -1.81
CA LEU A 26 -11.13 3.93 -0.94
C LEU A 26 -10.83 3.48 0.50
N GLU A 27 -9.76 4.01 1.07
CA GLU A 27 -9.37 3.77 2.46
C GLU A 27 -10.34 4.47 3.38
N THR A 28 -10.85 3.74 4.36
CA THR A 28 -11.82 4.29 5.33
C THR A 28 -11.19 4.60 6.69
N GLY A 29 -9.94 4.16 6.91
CA GLY A 29 -9.24 4.29 8.18
C GLY A 29 -8.30 5.50 8.22
N ASN A 30 -8.23 6.14 9.38
CA ASN A 30 -7.28 7.22 9.66
C ASN A 30 -5.95 6.71 10.26
N GLY A 31 -5.83 5.41 10.49
CA GLY A 31 -4.62 4.77 11.03
C GLY A 31 -3.56 4.46 9.97
N SER A 32 -2.58 3.64 10.34
CA SER A 32 -1.45 3.27 9.48
C SER A 32 -1.11 1.78 9.55
N ILE A 33 -0.43 1.32 8.49
CA ILE A 33 0.30 0.06 8.46
C ILE A 33 1.75 0.43 8.18
N GLU A 34 2.64 0.06 9.09
CA GLU A 34 4.08 0.13 8.90
C GLU A 34 4.58 -1.25 8.46
N LEU A 35 5.35 -1.28 7.37
CA LEU A 35 6.10 -2.46 6.95
C LEU A 35 7.46 -2.42 7.63
N LEU A 36 7.68 -3.27 8.62
CA LEU A 36 9.00 -3.41 9.26
C LEU A 36 9.99 -4.11 8.32
N THR A 37 9.47 -4.89 7.36
CA THR A 37 10.21 -5.47 6.23
C THR A 37 9.70 -4.89 4.89
N PRO A 38 10.06 -3.64 4.54
CA PRO A 38 9.53 -2.96 3.34
C PRO A 38 10.07 -3.51 2.01
N THR A 39 11.20 -4.22 2.07
CA THR A 39 11.81 -4.93 0.94
C THR A 39 12.06 -6.38 1.34
N ILE A 40 11.59 -7.30 0.52
CA ILE A 40 11.86 -8.73 0.64
C ILE A 40 12.53 -9.26 -0.63
N THR A 41 13.01 -10.49 -0.58
CA THR A 41 13.52 -11.24 -1.71
C THR A 41 12.52 -12.28 -2.17
N THR A 42 12.74 -12.84 -3.36
CA THR A 42 11.99 -14.00 -3.88
C THR A 42 12.09 -15.28 -3.03
N LYS A 43 12.94 -15.31 -1.99
CA LYS A 43 13.15 -16.46 -1.10
C LYS A 43 12.59 -16.25 0.31
N ASP A 44 12.25 -15.02 0.67
CA ASP A 44 11.72 -14.71 2.01
C ASP A 44 10.29 -15.20 2.14
N ASN A 45 9.97 -15.79 3.30
CA ASN A 45 8.66 -16.41 3.53
C ASN A 45 7.79 -15.60 4.50
N GLU A 46 8.30 -14.51 5.04
CA GLU A 46 7.63 -13.70 6.05
C GLU A 46 7.67 -12.21 5.68
N LEU A 47 6.61 -11.50 6.03
CA LEU A 47 6.59 -10.04 6.16
C LEU A 47 6.31 -9.71 7.63
N GLU A 48 6.83 -8.59 8.09
CA GLU A 48 6.49 -8.08 9.42
C GLU A 48 5.82 -6.71 9.30
N ILE A 49 4.69 -6.57 9.99
CA ILE A 49 3.90 -5.35 10.02
C ILE A 49 3.69 -4.86 11.44
N LYS A 50 3.46 -3.56 11.57
CA LYS A 50 2.97 -2.92 12.78
C LYS A 50 1.84 -1.96 12.40
N THR A 51 0.84 -1.82 13.26
CA THR A 51 -0.33 -0.99 12.99
C THR A 51 -0.54 0.05 14.07
N GLU A 52 -1.07 1.21 13.69
CA GLU A 52 -1.43 2.29 14.61
C GLU A 52 -2.79 2.88 14.22
N GLY A 53 -3.56 3.36 15.20
CA GLY A 53 -4.86 3.99 15.00
C GLY A 53 -5.99 3.05 14.53
N ILE A 54 -5.84 1.73 14.68
CA ILE A 54 -6.91 0.76 14.42
C ILE A 54 -7.80 0.55 15.67
N ASP A 55 -9.02 0.05 15.46
CA ASP A 55 -9.89 -0.39 16.56
C ASP A 55 -9.53 -1.82 17.00
N GLU A 56 -8.82 -1.93 18.13
CA GLU A 56 -8.34 -3.21 18.70
C GLU A 56 -9.48 -4.14 19.15
N ASN A 57 -10.68 -3.59 19.35
CA ASN A 57 -11.83 -4.40 19.76
C ASN A 57 -12.46 -5.15 18.58
N LYS A 58 -12.13 -4.77 17.34
CA LYS A 58 -12.62 -5.39 16.11
C LYS A 58 -11.65 -6.44 15.59
N ILE A 59 -12.20 -7.44 14.91
CA ILE A 59 -11.38 -8.37 14.13
C ILE A 59 -10.75 -7.60 12.97
N THR A 60 -9.45 -7.75 12.83
CA THR A 60 -8.67 -7.23 11.72
C THR A 60 -8.36 -8.37 10.77
N PHE A 61 -8.55 -8.12 9.48
CA PHE A 61 -8.19 -9.04 8.41
C PHE A 61 -7.01 -8.45 7.64
N ILE A 62 -5.92 -9.21 7.54
CA ILE A 62 -4.77 -8.83 6.72
C ILE A 62 -4.74 -9.67 5.47
N TYR A 63 -4.63 -9.00 4.32
CA TYR A 63 -4.43 -9.62 3.03
C TYR A 63 -3.07 -9.24 2.48
N VAL A 64 -2.35 -10.22 1.95
CA VAL A 64 -1.12 -10.02 1.18
C VAL A 64 -1.38 -10.50 -0.24
N ALA A 65 -1.14 -9.64 -1.22
CA ALA A 65 -1.37 -9.94 -2.63
C ALA A 65 -2.76 -10.57 -2.91
N ASN A 66 -3.81 -10.00 -2.28
CA ASN A 66 -5.20 -10.44 -2.35
C ASN A 66 -5.50 -11.81 -1.72
N LYS A 67 -4.59 -12.40 -0.93
CA LYS A 67 -4.83 -13.60 -0.11
C LYS A 67 -4.86 -13.24 1.37
N LYS A 68 -5.87 -13.72 2.10
CA LYS A 68 -5.98 -13.52 3.55
C LYS A 68 -4.88 -14.32 4.26
N VAL A 69 -4.14 -13.68 5.15
CA VAL A 69 -3.04 -14.29 5.90
C VAL A 69 -3.23 -14.22 7.41
N LEU A 70 -4.06 -13.31 7.91
CA LEU A 70 -4.32 -13.12 9.32
C LEU A 70 -5.76 -12.66 9.53
N GLU A 71 -6.39 -13.22 10.58
CA GLU A 71 -7.77 -12.91 11.00
C GLU A 71 -7.85 -13.06 12.52
N GLN A 72 -7.73 -11.95 13.23
CA GLN A 72 -7.84 -11.89 14.69
C GLN A 72 -7.94 -10.43 15.15
N LYS A 73 -8.18 -10.21 16.43
CA LYS A 73 -7.92 -8.90 17.04
C LYS A 73 -6.41 -8.71 17.13
N ILE A 74 -5.95 -7.51 16.81
CA ILE A 74 -4.53 -7.13 16.93
C ILE A 74 -4.45 -5.81 17.68
N ASN A 75 -3.33 -5.59 18.34
CA ASN A 75 -3.09 -4.39 19.13
C ASN A 75 -2.29 -3.37 18.33
N ASN A 76 -2.54 -2.08 18.56
CA ASN A 76 -1.66 -1.02 18.10
C ASN A 76 -0.30 -1.16 18.79
N GLY A 77 0.77 -0.77 18.12
CA GLY A 77 2.11 -0.81 18.72
C GLY A 77 2.82 -2.17 18.61
N GLU A 78 2.09 -3.28 18.48
CA GLU A 78 2.65 -4.63 18.37
C GLU A 78 3.02 -4.99 16.92
N SER A 79 4.04 -5.85 16.78
CA SER A 79 4.45 -6.38 15.48
C SER A 79 3.87 -7.77 15.22
N TYR A 80 3.49 -8.00 13.97
CA TYR A 80 2.87 -9.25 13.52
C TYR A 80 3.59 -9.77 12.29
N LYS A 81 4.01 -11.04 12.37
CA LYS A 81 4.60 -11.77 11.25
C LYS A 81 3.50 -12.40 10.39
N LEU A 82 3.61 -12.19 9.09
CA LEU A 82 2.69 -12.68 8.07
C LEU A 82 3.42 -13.71 7.21
N ASN A 83 2.93 -14.95 7.19
CA ASN A 83 3.47 -15.98 6.30
C ASN A 83 3.00 -15.72 4.86
N ILE A 84 3.96 -15.61 3.95
CA ILE A 84 3.72 -15.35 2.52
C ILE A 84 4.23 -16.46 1.60
N LYS A 85 4.80 -17.55 2.15
CA LYS A 85 5.47 -18.62 1.41
C LYS A 85 4.66 -19.16 0.23
N ASP A 86 3.38 -19.45 0.47
CA ASP A 86 2.50 -20.10 -0.50
C ASP A 86 1.54 -19.12 -1.20
N ILE A 87 1.89 -17.83 -1.22
CA ILE A 87 1.12 -16.78 -1.88
C ILE A 87 1.76 -16.45 -3.23
N GLU A 88 1.20 -17.02 -4.30
CA GLU A 88 1.70 -16.91 -5.68
C GLU A 88 2.14 -15.49 -6.10
N HIS A 89 1.39 -14.49 -5.66
CA HIS A 89 1.58 -13.10 -6.05
C HIS A 89 2.34 -12.26 -5.02
N ALA A 90 2.79 -12.85 -3.90
CA ALA A 90 3.54 -12.13 -2.88
C ALA A 90 5.01 -11.90 -3.24
N HIS A 91 5.58 -12.69 -4.15
CA HIS A 91 6.98 -12.60 -4.57
C HIS A 91 7.17 -12.06 -5.98
N ARG A 92 6.14 -11.44 -6.56
CA ARG A 92 6.25 -10.87 -7.90
C ARG A 92 7.18 -9.66 -7.89
N THR A 93 8.15 -9.68 -8.79
CA THR A 93 9.18 -8.63 -8.94
C THR A 93 8.84 -7.61 -10.02
N ASP A 94 7.84 -7.91 -10.84
CA ASP A 94 7.39 -7.09 -11.97
C ASP A 94 6.29 -6.07 -11.59
N TYR A 95 5.79 -6.13 -10.35
CA TYR A 95 5.00 -5.08 -9.71
C TYR A 95 5.23 -5.10 -8.20
N LYS A 96 4.83 -4.03 -7.50
CA LYS A 96 4.91 -3.97 -6.03
C LYS A 96 3.67 -4.63 -5.41
N PRO A 97 3.75 -5.81 -4.76
CA PRO A 97 2.60 -6.38 -4.11
C PRO A 97 2.14 -5.52 -2.92
N ARG A 98 0.92 -5.76 -2.45
CA ARG A 98 0.30 -4.95 -1.40
C ARG A 98 -0.09 -5.77 -0.17
N VAL A 99 0.00 -5.13 0.98
CA VAL A 99 -0.64 -5.54 2.23
C VAL A 99 -1.87 -4.66 2.41
N GLN A 100 -3.02 -5.28 2.69
CA GLN A 100 -4.28 -4.58 2.95
C GLN A 100 -4.78 -4.97 4.33
N LEU A 101 -5.16 -3.97 5.12
CA LEU A 101 -5.83 -4.11 6.41
C LEU A 101 -7.30 -3.79 6.21
N LEU A 102 -8.15 -4.73 6.56
CA LEU A 102 -9.61 -4.58 6.52
C LEU A 102 -10.18 -4.67 7.94
N GLN A 103 -11.15 -3.80 8.22
CA GLN A 103 -11.96 -3.84 9.43
C GLN A 103 -13.43 -3.58 9.06
N THR A 104 -14.34 -3.99 9.94
CA THR A 104 -15.76 -3.72 9.74
C THR A 104 -16.08 -2.24 10.00
N LYS A 105 -16.77 -1.62 9.04
CA LYS A 105 -17.31 -0.27 9.08
C LYS A 105 -18.80 -0.34 8.74
N ASP A 106 -19.63 0.16 9.64
CA ASP A 106 -21.10 0.20 9.47
C ASP A 106 -21.75 -1.17 9.16
N GLY A 107 -21.14 -2.26 9.63
CA GLY A 107 -21.59 -3.64 9.39
C GLY A 107 -20.93 -4.32 8.19
N ASP A 108 -20.27 -3.57 7.30
CA ASP A 108 -19.61 -4.08 6.11
C ASP A 108 -18.08 -4.14 6.25
N MET A 109 -17.42 -5.06 5.55
CA MET A 109 -15.96 -5.08 5.47
C MET A 109 -15.47 -3.94 4.58
N ALA A 110 -14.61 -3.07 5.11
CA ALA A 110 -13.99 -1.98 4.38
C ALA A 110 -12.47 -2.10 4.43
N THR A 111 -11.80 -1.63 3.37
CA THR A 111 -10.34 -1.45 3.40
C THR A 111 -10.03 -0.28 4.33
N PHE A 112 -9.46 -0.59 5.48
CA PHE A 112 -9.04 0.41 6.45
C PHE A 112 -7.79 1.15 5.93
N LYS A 113 -6.77 0.39 5.51
CA LYS A 113 -5.51 0.93 4.99
C LYS A 113 -4.82 -0.08 4.08
N GLN A 114 -3.99 0.38 3.14
CA GLN A 114 -3.12 -0.49 2.37
C GLN A 114 -1.75 0.13 2.10
N VAL A 115 -0.73 -0.73 2.00
CA VAL A 115 0.66 -0.34 1.71
C VAL A 115 1.29 -1.33 0.73
N ARG A 116 2.30 -0.88 -0.02
CA ARG A 116 3.01 -1.72 -1.00
C ARG A 116 4.44 -1.97 -0.54
N TYR A 117 4.94 -3.18 -0.76
CA TYR A 117 6.33 -3.56 -0.49
C TYR A 117 7.07 -3.90 -1.80
N THR A 118 8.38 -3.98 -1.72
CA THR A 118 9.25 -4.28 -2.88
C THR A 118 9.76 -5.71 -2.79
N VAL A 119 9.84 -6.39 -3.94
CA VAL A 119 10.45 -7.72 -4.04
C VAL A 119 11.67 -7.65 -4.95
N GLU A 120 12.81 -8.07 -4.44
CA GLU A 120 14.07 -8.19 -5.18
C GLU A 120 14.34 -9.64 -5.61
N LYS A 121 14.96 -9.82 -6.79
CA LYS A 121 15.48 -11.13 -7.20
C LYS A 121 16.78 -11.39 -6.44
N LYS A 122 16.78 -12.32 -5.49
CA LYS A 122 17.99 -12.82 -4.80
C LYS A 122 17.94 -14.32 -4.60
#